data_AF-A0A1H7I229-F1
#
_entry.id   AF-A0A1H7I229-F1
#
_cell.length_a   1.000
_cell.length_b   1.000
_cell.length_c   1.000
_cell.angle_alpha   90.00
_cell.angle_beta   90.00
_cell.angle_gamma   90.00
#
_symmetry.space_group_name_H-M   'P 1'
#
loop_
_entity.id
_entity.type
_entity.pdbx_description
1 polymer ?
#
loop_
_entity_poly.entity_id
_entity_poly.type
_entity_poly.pdbx_seq_one_letter_code
_entity_poly.pdbx_strand_id
1 'polypeptide(L)'
;MANGKIYLGLDIGTNSVGWAVTDANYTLKKFKSNLMWGVNLFEKSQKSQQSLSSIRRSFRTARRRLDRRKQRVCLLQELFAADILKTDPIFFMRLKESALLPEDSEHREHNIFFDDKNYGDKEYFKEYPTIHHLICELMTNDSPHDIRLVYYACAYILAHRGHFLFSVSKDNIDKITEFEDIYDGYYTALSELCDVPAFDKDAAGMSEILKKHISVKEKTKEIEQLLFGKKAPKADEGDVIAYDKLVSFISGGIVKLSDMFCKEEYKDLEKNSICVKNTDLSDTLEMLTGQIDELHLELLVKVKAMYDWFLLVDILNGHKMISKSKVEIYEQHKADLKSLKYLVKKYLNRNDYNEIFRYASDKANYASYVYNRKNVSDEKVSVNFSKNDSSNDRKSQTAFCKFIKKYLDKIVSADEDKECYDDLYKKCENADLCPKQVTTDNRVIPYQLYYAELKKILENASKYLPFLNKSDSYGTVADKILSIMEFKVPYYVGPLVNEKKSRFAWMIRKKDGKIYPWNFSEMIDEDASENKFIRKMTCK
;
A
#
# COMPACT_ATOMS: atom_id res chain seq x y z
N MET A 1 1.89 -4.25 -71.75
CA MET A 1 0.63 -3.57 -71.39
C MET A 1 1.00 -2.38 -70.53
N ALA A 2 0.55 -1.19 -70.93
CA ALA A 2 1.00 0.09 -70.39
C ALA A 2 0.82 0.19 -68.86
N ASN A 3 1.79 0.84 -68.20
CA ASN A 3 1.76 1.27 -66.81
C ASN A 3 0.59 2.23 -66.57
N GLY A 4 -0.63 1.71 -66.46
CA GLY A 4 -1.79 2.49 -66.07
C GLY A 4 -1.61 3.01 -64.64
N LYS A 5 -1.77 4.33 -64.45
CA LYS A 5 -1.75 4.93 -63.11
C LYS A 5 -2.83 4.25 -62.24
N ILE A 6 -2.42 3.81 -61.07
CA ILE A 6 -3.30 3.27 -60.02
C ILE A 6 -3.26 4.21 -58.81
N TYR A 7 -4.38 4.31 -58.10
CA TYR A 7 -4.46 4.98 -56.81
C TYR A 7 -4.72 3.95 -55.72
N LEU A 8 -4.05 4.12 -54.57
CA LEU A 8 -4.29 3.35 -53.36
C LEU A 8 -4.85 4.30 -52.31
N GLY A 9 -6.11 4.11 -51.94
CA GLY A 9 -6.72 4.77 -50.79
C GLY A 9 -6.44 3.96 -49.53
N LEU A 10 -6.05 4.63 -48.44
CA LEU A 10 -5.87 4.04 -47.12
C LEU A 10 -6.68 4.83 -46.10
N ASP A 11 -7.55 4.14 -45.35
CA ASP A 11 -8.26 4.67 -44.20
C ASP A 11 -7.70 4.01 -42.94
N ILE A 12 -6.82 4.73 -42.23
CA ILE A 12 -6.02 4.19 -41.12
C ILE A 12 -6.72 4.55 -39.80
N GLY A 13 -7.53 3.61 -39.31
CA GLY A 13 -8.21 3.69 -38.02
C GLY A 13 -7.37 3.13 -36.86
N THR A 14 -7.95 3.16 -35.66
CA THR A 14 -7.24 2.70 -34.43
C THR A 14 -7.13 1.18 -34.28
N ASN A 15 -7.95 0.43 -35.01
CA ASN A 15 -8.06 -1.04 -34.98
C ASN A 15 -8.41 -1.62 -36.37
N SER A 16 -8.31 -0.79 -37.41
CA SER A 16 -8.59 -1.16 -38.78
C SER A 16 -7.73 -0.36 -39.74
N VAL A 17 -7.33 -0.98 -40.85
CA VAL A 17 -6.83 -0.25 -42.03
C VAL A 17 -7.68 -0.66 -43.22
N GLY A 18 -8.56 0.25 -43.65
CA GLY A 18 -9.28 0.14 -44.91
C GLY A 18 -8.34 0.41 -46.08
N TRP A 19 -8.47 -0.34 -47.16
CA TRP A 19 -7.70 -0.12 -48.38
C TRP A 19 -8.55 -0.36 -49.62
N ALA A 20 -8.30 0.41 -50.68
CA ALA A 20 -8.92 0.24 -51.98
C ALA A 20 -7.97 0.67 -53.09
N VAL A 21 -7.94 -0.08 -54.20
CA VAL A 21 -7.14 0.23 -55.38
C VAL A 21 -8.05 0.59 -56.55
N THR A 22 -7.88 1.79 -57.09
CA THR A 22 -8.64 2.28 -58.24
C THR A 22 -7.74 2.64 -59.43
N ASP A 23 -8.32 2.73 -60.62
CA ASP A 23 -7.69 3.38 -61.77
C ASP A 23 -7.94 4.91 -61.79
N ALA A 24 -7.50 5.56 -62.86
CA ALA A 24 -7.66 7.00 -63.07
C ALA A 24 -9.12 7.50 -63.12
N ASN A 25 -10.08 6.60 -63.37
CA ASN A 25 -11.51 6.89 -63.41
C ASN A 25 -12.22 6.50 -62.10
N TYR A 26 -11.46 6.25 -61.03
CA TYR A 26 -11.95 5.81 -59.73
C TYR A 26 -12.70 4.47 -59.77
N THR A 27 -12.44 3.62 -60.76
CA THR A 27 -13.01 2.28 -60.84
C THR A 27 -12.13 1.29 -60.08
N LEU A 28 -12.74 0.46 -59.21
CA LEU A 28 -12.02 -0.56 -58.44
C LEU A 28 -11.33 -1.57 -59.36
N LYS A 29 -10.03 -1.79 -59.12
CA LYS A 29 -9.25 -2.82 -59.82
C LYS A 29 -9.65 -4.21 -59.35
N LYS A 30 -9.45 -5.21 -60.22
CA LYS A 30 -9.59 -6.62 -59.88
C LYS A 30 -8.24 -7.34 -59.98
N PHE A 31 -7.99 -8.26 -59.07
CA PHE A 31 -6.87 -9.20 -59.11
C PHE A 31 -7.37 -10.61 -58.80
N LYS A 32 -7.08 -11.58 -59.67
CA LYS A 32 -7.60 -12.97 -59.56
C LYS A 32 -9.11 -13.02 -59.29
N SER A 33 -9.89 -12.26 -60.07
CA SER A 33 -11.35 -12.13 -59.97
C SER A 33 -11.91 -11.47 -58.69
N ASN A 34 -11.05 -11.07 -57.75
CA ASN A 34 -11.47 -10.34 -56.55
C ASN A 34 -11.28 -8.83 -56.74
N LEU A 35 -12.25 -8.03 -56.28
CA LEU A 35 -12.09 -6.59 -56.20
C LEU A 35 -10.96 -6.25 -55.21
N MET A 36 -10.10 -5.33 -55.59
CA MET A 36 -8.95 -4.91 -54.80
C MET A 36 -9.37 -3.85 -53.77
N TRP A 37 -10.18 -4.28 -52.81
CA TRP A 37 -10.52 -3.51 -51.62
C TRP A 37 -10.66 -4.44 -50.43
N GLY A 38 -10.54 -3.90 -49.23
CA GLY A 38 -10.75 -4.65 -48.02
C GLY A 38 -10.44 -3.83 -46.79
N VAL A 39 -10.58 -4.48 -45.64
CA VAL A 39 -10.23 -3.91 -44.34
C VAL A 39 -9.38 -4.93 -43.61
N ASN A 40 -8.21 -4.52 -43.16
CA ASN A 40 -7.41 -5.32 -42.23
C ASN A 40 -7.82 -4.95 -40.81
N LEU A 41 -8.40 -5.89 -40.06
CA LEU A 41 -8.80 -5.70 -38.68
C LEU A 41 -7.70 -6.25 -37.76
N PHE A 42 -7.36 -5.49 -36.72
CA PHE A 42 -6.39 -5.91 -35.71
C PHE A 42 -6.89 -5.49 -34.33
N GLU A 43 -6.40 -6.17 -33.29
CA GLU A 43 -6.69 -5.72 -31.93
C GLU A 43 -6.18 -4.30 -31.75
N LYS A 44 -7.07 -3.39 -31.33
CA LYS A 44 -6.68 -2.05 -30.92
C LYS A 44 -5.52 -2.17 -29.93
N SER A 45 -4.43 -1.43 -30.12
CA SER A 45 -3.42 -1.32 -29.06
C SER A 45 -4.18 -0.92 -27.78
N GLN A 46 -4.15 -1.74 -26.73
CA GLN A 46 -4.99 -1.54 -25.53
C GLN A 46 -4.97 -0.07 -25.10
N LYS A 47 -6.03 0.66 -25.47
CA LYS A 47 -6.37 2.00 -24.97
C LYS A 47 -7.49 1.80 -23.97
N SER A 48 -7.24 1.01 -22.94
CA SER A 48 -8.12 0.88 -21.79
C SER A 48 -7.32 1.27 -20.56
N GLN A 49 -7.47 2.52 -20.14
CA GLN A 49 -6.94 3.14 -18.91
C GLN A 49 -5.40 3.13 -18.71
N GLN A 50 -4.64 2.29 -19.43
CA GLN A 50 -3.20 2.14 -19.33
C GLN A 50 -2.64 1.61 -20.66
N SER A 51 -1.61 2.26 -21.22
CA SER A 51 -0.87 1.70 -22.36
C SER A 51 -0.18 0.36 -21.99
N LEU A 52 0.01 -0.53 -22.96
CA LEU A 52 0.81 -1.76 -22.75
C LEU A 52 2.21 -1.46 -22.18
N SER A 53 2.76 -0.29 -22.49
CA SER A 53 4.04 0.19 -21.98
C SER A 53 3.99 0.51 -20.47
N SER A 54 2.91 1.15 -20.00
CA SER A 54 2.72 1.48 -18.58
C SER A 54 2.44 0.23 -17.75
N ILE A 55 1.64 -0.71 -18.28
CA ILE A 55 1.44 -2.03 -17.65
C ILE A 55 2.78 -2.76 -17.48
N ARG A 56 3.58 -2.83 -18.55
CA ARG A 56 4.90 -3.47 -18.51
C ARG A 56 5.88 -2.75 -17.57
N ARG A 57 5.77 -1.42 -17.44
CA ARG A 57 6.52 -0.61 -16.47
C ARG A 57 6.13 -0.98 -15.04
N SER A 58 4.83 -1.03 -14.73
CA SER A 58 4.30 -1.43 -13.43
C SER A 58 4.81 -2.80 -12.99
N PHE A 59 4.67 -3.84 -13.84
CA PHE A 59 5.17 -5.18 -13.53
C PHE A 59 6.69 -5.22 -13.30
N ARG A 60 7.46 -4.44 -14.06
CA ARG A 60 8.92 -4.35 -13.90
C ARG A 60 9.30 -3.70 -12.57
N THR A 61 8.61 -2.62 -12.21
CA THR A 61 8.80 -1.93 -10.92
C THR A 61 8.43 -2.85 -9.75
N ALA A 62 7.30 -3.56 -9.85
CA ALA A 62 6.86 -4.50 -8.83
C ALA A 62 7.89 -5.62 -8.58
N ARG A 63 8.44 -6.24 -9.65
CA ARG A 63 9.51 -7.26 -9.53
C ARG A 63 10.74 -6.70 -8.81
N ARG A 64 11.25 -5.54 -9.24
CA ARG A 64 12.40 -4.90 -8.60
C ARG A 64 12.16 -4.58 -7.13
N ARG A 65 10.95 -4.13 -6.78
CA ARG A 65 10.57 -3.85 -5.39
C ARG A 65 10.58 -5.12 -4.54
N LEU A 66 10.02 -6.22 -5.06
CA LEU A 66 10.04 -7.51 -4.39
C LEU A 66 11.46 -8.05 -4.21
N ASP A 67 12.30 -7.96 -5.24
CA ASP A 67 13.70 -8.39 -5.18
C ASP A 67 14.50 -7.57 -4.16
N ARG A 68 14.32 -6.25 -4.14
CA ARG A 68 14.95 -5.37 -3.13
C ARG A 68 14.45 -5.67 -1.73
N ARG A 69 13.17 -5.99 -1.55
CA ARG A 69 12.62 -6.43 -0.26
C ARG A 69 13.31 -7.71 0.22
N LYS A 70 13.45 -8.70 -0.65
CA LYS A 70 14.18 -9.95 -0.36
C LYS A 70 15.65 -9.66 -0.03
N GLN A 71 16.30 -8.80 -0.82
CA GLN A 71 17.69 -8.42 -0.62
C GLN A 71 17.94 -7.85 0.78
N ARG A 72 17.05 -6.99 1.31
CA ARG A 72 17.20 -6.45 2.67
C ARG A 72 17.21 -7.55 3.74
N VAL A 73 16.31 -8.53 3.62
CA VAL A 73 16.27 -9.68 4.54
C VAL A 73 17.50 -10.57 4.36
N CYS A 74 17.97 -10.78 3.13
CA CYS A 74 19.21 -11.53 2.88
C CYS A 74 20.44 -10.83 3.49
N LEU A 75 20.54 -9.50 3.40
CA LEU A 75 21.63 -8.74 4.02
C LEU A 75 21.58 -8.84 5.55
N LEU A 76 20.39 -8.76 6.15
CA LEU A 76 20.22 -9.01 7.57
C LEU A 76 20.66 -10.43 7.96
N GLN A 77 20.25 -11.43 7.18
CA GLN A 77 20.66 -12.82 7.36
C GLN A 77 22.18 -12.97 7.28
N GLU A 78 22.85 -12.36 6.30
CA GLU A 78 24.32 -12.35 6.18
C GLU A 78 24.97 -11.81 7.48
N LEU A 79 24.41 -10.76 8.08
CA LEU A 79 24.93 -10.14 9.31
C LEU A 79 24.70 -10.97 10.58
N PHE A 80 23.58 -11.69 10.67
CA PHE A 80 23.23 -12.53 11.84
C PHE A 80 23.77 -13.97 11.73
N ALA A 81 24.10 -14.44 10.53
CA ALA A 81 24.31 -15.86 10.25
C ALA A 81 25.32 -16.52 11.19
N ALA A 82 26.51 -15.93 11.33
CA ALA A 82 27.59 -16.55 12.10
C ALA A 82 27.24 -16.75 13.58
N ASP A 83 26.42 -15.87 14.17
CA ASP A 83 26.05 -15.94 15.58
C ASP A 83 24.78 -16.77 15.80
N ILE A 84 23.81 -16.76 14.87
CA ILE A 84 22.64 -17.65 14.93
C ILE A 84 23.05 -19.12 14.76
N LEU A 85 23.98 -19.43 13.86
CA LEU A 85 24.41 -20.80 13.59
C LEU A 85 25.07 -21.48 14.81
N LYS A 86 25.57 -20.70 15.78
CA LYS A 86 26.09 -21.24 17.06
C LYS A 86 24.97 -21.74 17.97
N THR A 87 23.79 -21.13 17.88
CA THR A 87 22.60 -21.50 18.65
C THR A 87 21.79 -22.56 17.92
N ASP A 88 21.59 -22.39 16.61
CA ASP A 88 20.70 -23.20 15.78
C ASP A 88 21.27 -23.32 14.35
N PRO A 89 22.06 -24.37 14.07
CA PRO A 89 22.74 -24.54 12.78
C PRO A 89 21.82 -24.66 11.57
N ILE A 90 20.56 -25.09 11.78
CA ILE A 90 19.61 -25.36 10.69
C ILE A 90 18.51 -24.27 10.59
N PHE A 91 18.56 -23.24 11.43
CA PHE A 91 17.57 -22.15 11.51
C PHE A 91 17.17 -21.58 10.14
N PHE A 92 18.13 -21.12 9.35
CA PHE A 92 17.84 -20.50 8.06
C PHE A 92 17.40 -21.50 6.99
N MET A 93 17.80 -22.77 7.12
CA MET A 93 17.36 -23.83 6.22
C MET A 93 15.88 -24.13 6.48
N ARG A 94 15.46 -24.27 7.76
CA ARG A 94 14.04 -24.39 8.14
C ARG A 94 13.20 -23.22 7.63
N LEU A 95 13.69 -21.99 7.78
CA LEU A 95 12.96 -20.82 7.29
C LEU A 95 12.81 -20.80 5.77
N LYS A 96 13.84 -21.22 5.03
CA LYS A 96 13.78 -21.35 3.57
C LYS A 96 12.77 -22.41 3.13
N GLU A 97 12.63 -23.48 3.91
CA GLU A 97 11.71 -24.60 3.68
C GLU A 97 10.31 -24.39 4.26
N SER A 98 10.03 -23.25 4.92
CA SER A 98 8.75 -22.98 5.59
C SER A 98 7.50 -23.06 4.70
N ALA A 99 7.66 -22.98 3.37
CA ALA A 99 6.57 -23.12 2.40
C ALA A 99 6.31 -24.58 1.97
N LEU A 100 7.21 -25.51 2.32
CA LEU A 100 7.10 -26.92 1.99
C LEU A 100 6.14 -27.65 2.95
N LEU A 101 5.61 -28.78 2.50
CA LEU A 101 4.91 -29.70 3.39
C LEU A 101 5.90 -30.32 4.39
N PRO A 102 5.45 -30.76 5.58
CA PRO A 102 6.34 -31.41 6.54
C PRO A 102 7.12 -32.58 5.94
N GLU A 103 6.47 -33.39 5.09
CA GLU A 103 7.09 -34.53 4.40
C GLU A 103 8.12 -34.17 3.33
N ASP A 104 8.10 -32.94 2.83
CA ASP A 104 9.04 -32.44 1.81
C ASP A 104 10.21 -31.64 2.42
N SER A 105 10.19 -31.42 3.75
CA SER A 105 11.23 -30.64 4.44
C SER A 105 12.34 -31.55 4.95
N GLU A 106 13.58 -31.19 4.67
CA GLU A 106 14.76 -31.94 5.11
C GLU A 106 15.22 -31.48 6.51
N HIS A 107 14.95 -30.22 6.86
CA HIS A 107 15.53 -29.58 8.05
C HIS A 107 14.51 -29.34 9.18
N ARG A 108 13.24 -29.68 8.97
CA ARG A 108 12.17 -29.52 9.94
C ARG A 108 11.83 -30.86 10.57
N GLU A 109 11.93 -30.97 11.89
CA GLU A 109 11.40 -32.14 12.59
C GLU A 109 9.92 -31.94 12.93
N HIS A 110 9.59 -30.84 13.61
CA HIS A 110 8.22 -30.58 14.06
C HIS A 110 7.75 -29.16 13.70
N ASN A 111 8.61 -28.17 13.95
CA ASN A 111 8.24 -26.75 13.94
C ASN A 111 9.09 -25.92 12.96
N ILE A 112 8.57 -24.76 12.54
CA ILE A 112 9.24 -23.91 11.55
C ILE A 112 10.15 -22.89 12.24
N PHE A 113 9.62 -22.17 13.24
CA PHE A 113 10.30 -21.00 13.81
C PHE A 113 11.26 -21.39 14.93
N PHE A 114 10.81 -22.27 15.83
CA PHE A 114 11.58 -22.84 16.93
C PHE A 114 11.33 -24.33 17.00
N ASP A 115 12.38 -25.13 16.93
CA ASP A 115 12.31 -26.59 17.00
C ASP A 115 13.22 -27.14 18.10
N ASP A 116 13.30 -26.42 19.22
CA ASP A 116 14.13 -26.79 20.35
C ASP A 116 13.41 -27.82 21.23
N LYS A 117 14.17 -28.62 21.98
CA LYS A 117 13.64 -29.72 22.82
C LYS A 117 12.51 -29.30 23.78
N ASN A 118 12.59 -28.10 24.35
CA ASN A 118 11.62 -27.59 25.34
C ASN A 118 10.96 -26.27 24.92
N TYR A 119 11.16 -25.82 23.68
CA TYR A 119 10.62 -24.55 23.18
C TYR A 119 10.31 -24.66 21.69
N GLY A 120 9.02 -24.63 21.34
CA GLY A 120 8.54 -24.76 19.97
C GLY A 120 7.67 -23.58 19.51
N ASP A 121 7.15 -23.69 18.29
CA ASP A 121 6.25 -22.68 17.70
C ASP A 121 5.04 -22.39 18.61
N LYS A 122 4.54 -23.40 19.33
CA LYS A 122 3.38 -23.25 20.22
C LYS A 122 3.66 -22.30 21.39
N GLU A 123 4.81 -22.45 22.05
CA GLU A 123 5.25 -21.59 23.15
C GLU A 123 5.53 -20.18 22.62
N TYR A 124 6.26 -20.09 21.50
CA TYR A 124 6.53 -18.83 20.82
C TYR A 124 5.26 -18.04 20.49
N PHE A 125 4.25 -18.66 19.86
CA PHE A 125 2.99 -17.98 19.53
C PHE A 125 2.08 -17.73 20.74
N LYS A 126 2.30 -18.42 21.86
CA LYS A 126 1.61 -18.13 23.13
C LYS A 126 2.18 -16.88 23.79
N GLU A 127 3.50 -16.73 23.77
CA GLU A 127 4.21 -15.55 24.30
C GLU A 127 4.02 -14.33 23.40
N TYR A 128 4.12 -14.53 22.09
CA TYR A 128 4.03 -13.47 21.08
C TYR A 128 2.96 -13.81 20.04
N PRO A 129 1.67 -13.53 20.32
CA PRO A 129 0.58 -13.85 19.40
C PRO A 129 0.70 -13.19 18.02
N THR A 130 1.43 -12.07 17.96
CA THR A 130 1.74 -11.36 16.71
C THR A 130 3.18 -10.84 16.78
N ILE A 131 3.80 -10.62 15.62
CA ILE A 131 5.15 -10.05 15.53
C ILE A 131 5.29 -8.70 16.25
N HIS A 132 4.20 -7.94 16.36
CA HIS A 132 4.19 -6.66 17.07
C HIS A 132 4.28 -6.82 18.58
N HIS A 133 3.80 -7.93 19.15
CA HIS A 133 4.05 -8.24 20.57
C HIS A 133 5.54 -8.47 20.80
N LEU A 134 6.21 -9.21 19.91
CA LEU A 134 7.65 -9.43 19.98
C LEU A 134 8.44 -8.12 19.82
N ILE A 135 8.06 -7.27 18.87
CA ILE A 135 8.70 -5.96 18.68
C ILE A 135 8.56 -5.10 19.94
N CYS A 136 7.36 -5.04 20.53
CA CYS A 136 7.13 -4.32 21.79
C CYS A 136 8.01 -4.87 22.93
N GLU A 137 8.04 -6.19 23.11
CA GLU A 137 8.87 -6.86 24.12
C GLU A 137 10.34 -6.45 24.00
N LEU A 138 10.92 -6.57 22.80
CA LEU A 138 12.34 -6.27 22.57
C LEU A 138 12.68 -4.78 22.71
N MET A 139 11.70 -3.88 22.55
CA MET A 139 11.88 -2.45 22.79
C MET A 139 11.82 -2.07 24.26
N THR A 140 10.99 -2.76 25.06
CA THR A 140 10.70 -2.38 26.45
C THR A 140 11.46 -3.18 27.49
N ASN A 141 11.82 -4.43 27.20
CA ASN A 141 12.56 -5.30 28.09
C ASN A 141 14.02 -5.39 27.62
N ASP A 142 14.96 -4.98 28.48
CA ASP A 142 16.39 -5.03 28.17
C ASP A 142 17.11 -6.26 28.76
N SER A 143 16.34 -7.19 29.34
CA SER A 143 16.84 -8.54 29.69
C SER A 143 17.33 -9.27 28.44
N PRO A 144 18.27 -10.23 28.56
CA PRO A 144 18.71 -11.02 27.42
C PRO A 144 17.57 -11.82 26.77
N HIS A 145 17.45 -11.73 25.44
CA HIS A 145 16.55 -12.54 24.62
C HIS A 145 17.33 -13.44 23.64
N ASP A 146 16.66 -14.49 23.15
CA ASP A 146 17.21 -15.36 22.11
C ASP A 146 17.50 -14.56 20.81
N ILE A 147 18.66 -14.78 20.23
CA ILE A 147 19.12 -14.11 18.99
C ILE A 147 18.13 -14.28 17.82
N ARG A 148 17.43 -15.41 17.74
CA ARG A 148 16.43 -15.71 16.71
C ARG A 148 15.22 -14.78 16.82
N LEU A 149 14.80 -14.43 18.04
CA LEU A 149 13.73 -13.46 18.29
C LEU A 149 14.10 -12.06 17.78
N VAL A 150 15.32 -11.61 18.09
CA VAL A 150 15.85 -10.32 17.59
C VAL A 150 15.90 -10.31 16.06
N TYR A 151 16.33 -11.41 15.45
CA TYR A 151 16.33 -11.56 13.99
C TYR A 151 14.93 -11.47 13.40
N TYR A 152 13.93 -12.16 13.97
CA TYR A 152 12.55 -12.12 13.45
C TYR A 152 11.96 -10.71 13.46
N ALA A 153 12.16 -9.97 14.56
CA ALA A 153 11.70 -8.58 14.67
C ALA A 153 12.39 -7.68 13.62
N CYS A 154 13.73 -7.75 13.52
CA CYS A 154 14.49 -6.98 12.54
C CYS A 154 14.09 -7.33 11.09
N ALA A 155 13.91 -8.62 10.79
CA ALA A 155 13.55 -9.11 9.46
C ALA A 155 12.15 -8.60 9.05
N TYR A 156 11.20 -8.62 9.98
CA TYR A 156 9.87 -8.07 9.74
C TYR A 156 9.93 -6.57 9.44
N ILE A 157 10.60 -5.78 10.28
CA ILE A 157 10.71 -4.33 10.09
C ILE A 157 11.35 -4.00 8.74
N LEU A 158 12.49 -4.61 8.40
CA LEU A 158 13.15 -4.38 7.11
C LEU A 158 12.29 -4.81 5.91
N ALA A 159 11.52 -5.89 6.05
CA ALA A 159 10.60 -6.35 5.01
C ALA A 159 9.41 -5.40 4.84
N HIS A 160 8.97 -4.74 5.91
CA HIS A 160 7.77 -3.89 5.99
C HIS A 160 8.08 -2.41 6.29
N ARG A 161 9.24 -1.93 5.83
CA ARG A 161 9.87 -0.66 6.23
C ARG A 161 9.13 0.65 5.98
N GLY A 162 7.86 0.66 5.59
CA GLY A 162 7.12 1.89 5.28
C GLY A 162 7.59 2.61 4.01
N HIS A 163 7.02 3.81 3.77
CA HIS A 163 7.32 4.66 2.62
C HIS A 163 8.26 5.83 2.97
N PHE A 164 8.85 6.44 1.94
CA PHE A 164 9.85 7.52 2.03
C PHE A 164 9.30 8.83 1.44
N LEU A 165 8.06 9.20 1.78
CA LEU A 165 7.40 10.41 1.24
C LEU A 165 7.45 11.60 2.20
N PHE A 166 7.51 11.35 3.52
CA PHE A 166 7.68 12.42 4.51
C PHE A 166 9.11 12.93 4.51
N SER A 167 9.27 14.25 4.44
CA SER A 167 10.55 14.97 4.58
C SER A 167 11.02 15.13 6.02
N VAL A 168 10.19 14.73 7.00
CA VAL A 168 10.51 14.80 8.43
C VAL A 168 11.72 13.92 8.75
N SER A 169 12.65 14.46 9.54
CA SER A 169 13.82 13.71 10.02
C SER A 169 13.41 12.47 10.82
N LYS A 170 14.11 11.36 10.61
CA LYS A 170 13.95 10.11 11.37
C LYS A 170 14.12 10.28 12.88
N ASP A 171 14.88 11.30 13.30
CA ASP A 171 15.15 11.58 14.70
C ASP A 171 14.06 12.44 15.37
N ASN A 172 13.05 12.89 14.61
CA ASN A 172 11.95 13.68 15.13
C ASN A 172 10.59 13.07 14.73
N ILE A 173 10.31 11.88 15.28
CA ILE A 173 9.07 11.15 15.00
C ILE A 173 7.81 11.88 15.45
N ASP A 174 7.91 12.78 16.43
CA ASP A 174 6.76 13.53 16.95
C ASP A 174 6.19 14.49 15.88
N LYS A 175 7.06 15.05 15.04
CA LYS A 175 6.67 15.91 13.91
C LYS A 175 5.93 15.17 12.80
N ILE A 176 6.03 13.84 12.72
CA ILE A 176 5.34 13.06 11.68
C ILE A 176 3.82 13.21 11.79
N THR A 177 3.33 13.41 13.01
CA THR A 177 1.89 13.57 13.30
C THR A 177 1.43 15.02 13.34
N GLU A 178 2.31 16.01 13.09
CA GLU A 178 1.93 17.43 13.04
C GLU A 178 1.13 17.73 11.76
N PHE A 179 -0.06 18.32 11.93
CA PHE A 179 -0.96 18.64 10.82
C PHE A 179 -0.69 20.00 10.20
N GLU A 180 -0.19 20.96 10.98
CA GLU A 180 -0.07 22.37 10.59
C GLU A 180 0.72 22.52 9.29
N ASP A 181 1.93 21.98 9.22
CA ASP A 181 2.78 22.03 8.03
C ASP A 181 2.12 21.41 6.78
N ILE A 182 1.32 20.36 6.97
CA ILE A 182 0.61 19.66 5.89
C ILE A 182 -0.53 20.55 5.38
N TYR A 183 -1.29 21.16 6.29
CA TYR A 183 -2.37 22.08 5.97
C TYR A 183 -1.85 23.35 5.32
N ASP A 184 -0.74 23.90 5.82
CA ASP A 184 -0.06 25.06 5.24
C ASP A 184 0.41 24.79 3.82
N GLY A 185 0.96 23.61 3.56
CA GLY A 185 1.31 23.18 2.21
C GLY A 185 0.11 23.10 1.27
N TYR A 186 -1.04 22.62 1.77
CA TYR A 186 -2.30 22.62 1.02
C TYR A 186 -2.81 24.04 0.75
N TYR A 187 -2.84 24.90 1.77
CA TYR A 187 -3.35 26.26 1.63
C TYR A 187 -2.48 27.08 0.69
N THR A 188 -1.15 26.91 0.77
CA THR A 188 -0.21 27.56 -0.15
C THR A 188 -0.47 27.15 -1.60
N ALA A 189 -0.62 25.86 -1.87
CA ALA A 189 -0.94 25.36 -3.22
C ALA A 189 -2.30 25.89 -3.73
N LEU A 190 -3.27 26.07 -2.84
CA LEU A 190 -4.55 26.68 -3.19
C LEU A 190 -4.41 28.18 -3.48
N SER A 191 -3.63 28.90 -2.68
CA SER A 191 -3.34 30.33 -2.89
C SER A 191 -2.60 30.57 -4.20
N GLU A 192 -1.61 29.74 -4.56
CA GLU A 192 -0.90 29.84 -5.85
C GLU A 192 -1.82 29.61 -7.05
N LEU A 193 -2.90 28.84 -6.87
CA LEU A 193 -3.86 28.56 -7.92
C LEU A 193 -4.89 29.69 -8.13
N CYS A 194 -5.40 30.30 -7.05
CA CYS A 194 -6.53 31.24 -7.11
C CYS A 194 -6.22 32.65 -6.60
N ASP A 195 -4.94 32.95 -6.34
CA ASP A 195 -4.40 34.14 -5.67
C ASP A 195 -4.92 34.34 -4.23
N VAL A 196 -6.23 34.46 -4.05
CA VAL A 196 -6.89 34.68 -2.76
C VAL A 196 -7.96 33.61 -2.54
N PRO A 197 -7.70 32.61 -1.67
CA PRO A 197 -8.71 31.62 -1.31
C PRO A 197 -9.96 32.25 -0.69
N ALA A 198 -11.12 31.63 -0.92
CA ALA A 198 -12.42 32.13 -0.44
C ALA A 198 -12.66 31.93 1.08
N PHE A 199 -11.63 31.56 1.84
CA PHE A 199 -11.67 31.30 3.28
C PHE A 199 -10.29 31.49 3.93
N ASP A 200 -10.29 31.78 5.23
CA ASP A 200 -9.07 31.88 6.04
C ASP A 200 -8.57 30.51 6.50
N LYS A 201 -7.29 30.44 6.87
CA LYS A 201 -6.67 29.21 7.39
C LYS A 201 -7.33 28.78 8.71
N ASP A 202 -7.70 27.51 8.80
CA ASP A 202 -8.08 26.86 10.05
C ASP A 202 -7.60 25.39 10.06
N ALA A 203 -6.31 25.22 10.37
CA ALA A 203 -5.69 23.90 10.46
C ALA A 203 -6.25 23.09 11.63
N ALA A 204 -6.51 23.72 12.78
CA ALA A 204 -6.99 23.05 13.98
C ALA A 204 -8.37 22.43 13.75
N GLY A 205 -9.33 23.22 13.28
CA GLY A 205 -10.68 22.76 12.97
C GLY A 205 -10.69 21.71 11.85
N MET A 206 -9.87 21.88 10.82
CA MET A 206 -9.76 20.90 9.74
C MET A 206 -9.23 19.55 10.26
N SER A 207 -8.20 19.56 11.12
CA SER A 207 -7.66 18.35 11.74
C SER A 207 -8.72 17.62 12.56
N GLU A 208 -9.52 18.34 13.35
CA GLU A 208 -10.59 17.74 14.16
C GLU A 208 -11.65 17.05 13.29
N ILE A 209 -12.09 17.70 12.21
CA ILE A 209 -13.10 17.14 11.31
C ILE A 209 -12.55 15.93 10.55
N LEU A 210 -11.31 16.01 10.06
CA LEU A 210 -10.69 14.91 9.32
C LEU A 210 -10.59 13.63 10.17
N LYS A 211 -10.28 13.75 11.47
CA LYS A 211 -10.20 12.63 12.42
C LYS A 211 -11.54 11.93 12.71
N LYS A 212 -12.68 12.54 12.40
CA LYS A 212 -14.00 11.93 12.68
C LYS A 212 -14.30 10.76 11.76
N HIS A 213 -14.75 9.64 12.33
CA HIS A 213 -15.27 8.46 11.63
C HIS A 213 -16.74 8.64 11.26
N ILE A 214 -17.02 9.60 10.38
CA ILE A 214 -18.38 9.94 9.90
C ILE A 214 -18.50 9.76 8.39
N SER A 215 -19.75 9.75 7.89
CA SER A 215 -20.02 9.62 6.45
C SER A 215 -19.39 10.77 5.64
N VAL A 216 -19.03 10.51 4.38
CA VAL A 216 -18.48 11.54 3.48
C VAL A 216 -19.39 12.76 3.40
N LYS A 217 -20.71 12.54 3.31
CA LYS A 217 -21.71 13.60 3.24
C LYS A 217 -21.68 14.49 4.48
N GLU A 218 -21.57 13.89 5.67
CA GLU A 218 -21.54 14.66 6.92
C GLU A 218 -20.21 15.39 7.09
N LYS A 219 -19.09 14.75 6.74
CA LYS A 219 -17.76 15.38 6.74
C LYS A 219 -17.71 16.59 5.80
N THR A 220 -18.29 16.49 4.60
CA THR A 220 -18.42 17.62 3.66
C THR A 220 -19.18 18.78 4.27
N LYS A 221 -20.32 18.55 4.94
CA LYS A 221 -21.05 19.63 5.61
C LYS A 221 -20.25 20.30 6.72
N GLU A 222 -19.56 19.52 7.54
CA GLU A 222 -18.74 20.08 8.62
C GLU A 222 -17.59 20.93 8.06
N ILE A 223 -16.92 20.47 7.01
CA ILE A 223 -15.86 21.24 6.35
C ILE A 223 -16.42 22.49 5.67
N GLU A 224 -17.56 22.41 4.99
CA GLU A 224 -18.24 23.58 4.42
C GLU A 224 -18.56 24.62 5.50
N GLN A 225 -19.13 24.16 6.63
CA GLN A 225 -19.44 25.02 7.76
C GLN A 225 -18.19 25.66 8.37
N LEU A 226 -17.09 24.92 8.48
CA LEU A 226 -15.83 25.42 9.01
C LEU A 226 -15.24 26.53 8.11
N LEU A 227 -15.13 26.25 6.81
CA LEU A 227 -14.41 27.12 5.89
C LEU A 227 -15.26 28.34 5.45
N PHE A 228 -16.56 28.16 5.27
CA PHE A 228 -17.43 29.19 4.68
C PHE A 228 -18.53 29.70 5.63
N GLY A 229 -18.72 29.08 6.80
CA GLY A 229 -19.85 29.35 7.70
C GLY A 229 -21.22 28.89 7.15
N LYS A 230 -21.24 28.27 5.97
CA LYS A 230 -22.42 27.81 5.21
C LYS A 230 -21.97 26.80 4.15
N LYS A 231 -22.86 26.41 3.24
CA LYS A 231 -22.47 25.61 2.07
C LYS A 231 -21.40 26.32 1.22
N ALA A 232 -20.47 25.55 0.67
CA ALA A 232 -19.45 26.08 -0.23
C ALA A 232 -20.10 26.86 -1.39
N PRO A 233 -19.50 27.99 -1.81
CA PRO A 233 -19.98 28.73 -2.97
C PRO A 233 -19.95 27.83 -4.21
N LYS A 234 -20.93 28.03 -5.09
CA LYS A 234 -20.91 27.41 -6.42
C LYS A 234 -19.96 28.18 -7.31
N ALA A 235 -19.27 27.46 -8.20
CA ALA A 235 -18.42 28.10 -9.19
C ALA A 235 -19.25 28.94 -10.16
N ASP A 236 -18.81 30.17 -10.39
CA ASP A 236 -19.33 31.09 -11.38
C ASP A 236 -18.41 31.10 -12.64
N GLU A 237 -18.87 31.79 -13.69
CA GLU A 237 -18.12 31.90 -14.94
C GLU A 237 -16.82 32.69 -14.73
N GLY A 238 -15.67 32.05 -14.95
CA GLY A 238 -14.34 32.64 -14.73
C GLY A 238 -13.60 32.09 -13.51
N ASP A 239 -14.26 31.33 -12.64
CA ASP A 239 -13.60 30.69 -11.50
C ASP A 239 -12.59 29.63 -11.94
N VAL A 240 -11.42 29.63 -11.29
CA VAL A 240 -10.36 28.63 -11.50
C VAL A 240 -10.58 27.34 -10.71
N ILE A 241 -11.48 27.37 -9.72
CA ILE A 241 -11.75 26.22 -8.86
C ILE A 241 -13.18 26.22 -8.30
N ALA A 242 -13.82 25.06 -8.31
CA ALA A 242 -15.12 24.83 -7.69
C ALA A 242 -14.95 24.31 -6.25
N TYR A 243 -15.17 25.18 -5.26
CA TYR A 243 -14.96 24.87 -3.84
C TYR A 243 -15.84 23.73 -3.32
N ASP A 244 -17.08 23.58 -3.79
CA ASP A 244 -17.94 22.46 -3.39
C ASP A 244 -17.36 21.11 -3.83
N LYS A 245 -16.67 21.07 -4.98
CA LYS A 245 -15.95 19.89 -5.46
C LYS A 245 -14.67 19.67 -4.66
N LEU A 246 -13.89 20.72 -4.40
CA LEU A 246 -12.67 20.62 -3.57
C LEU A 246 -12.99 20.05 -2.17
N VAL A 247 -14.02 20.58 -1.50
CA VAL A 247 -14.43 20.08 -0.18
C VAL A 247 -14.93 18.64 -0.26
N SER A 248 -15.69 18.30 -1.31
CA SER A 248 -16.10 16.91 -1.55
C SER A 248 -14.89 15.99 -1.72
N PHE A 249 -13.86 16.42 -2.46
CA PHE A 249 -12.63 15.65 -2.66
C PHE A 249 -11.83 15.46 -1.36
N ILE A 250 -11.65 16.52 -0.55
CA ILE A 250 -11.01 16.47 0.77
C ILE A 250 -11.76 15.50 1.70
N SER A 251 -13.09 15.50 1.64
CA SER A 251 -13.95 14.58 2.41
C SER A 251 -13.87 13.11 1.93
N GLY A 252 -13.21 12.88 0.79
CA GLY A 252 -13.08 11.61 0.10
C GLY A 252 -14.31 11.17 -0.68
N GLY A 253 -15.02 12.15 -1.25
CA GLY A 253 -15.96 11.98 -2.34
C GLY A 253 -15.25 11.79 -3.68
N ILE A 254 -16.00 11.24 -4.66
CA ILE A 254 -15.54 11.11 -6.04
C ILE A 254 -15.84 12.42 -6.77
N VAL A 255 -14.81 13.02 -7.37
CA VAL A 255 -14.92 14.27 -8.12
C VAL A 255 -14.40 14.11 -9.55
N LYS A 256 -14.84 14.98 -10.44
CA LYS A 256 -14.25 15.12 -11.78
C LYS A 256 -13.30 16.30 -11.79
N LEU A 257 -12.10 16.12 -12.34
CA LEU A 257 -11.09 17.17 -12.49
C LEU A 257 -11.61 18.32 -13.35
N SER A 258 -12.33 18.01 -14.44
CA SER A 258 -12.96 19.01 -15.29
C SER A 258 -13.89 19.95 -14.53
N ASP A 259 -14.65 19.38 -13.60
CA ASP A 259 -15.64 20.12 -12.83
C ASP A 259 -14.99 20.85 -11.65
N MET A 260 -13.97 20.25 -11.02
CA MET A 260 -13.29 20.84 -9.87
C MET A 260 -12.40 22.02 -10.27
N PHE A 261 -11.70 21.94 -11.41
CA PHE A 261 -10.80 22.99 -11.91
C PHE A 261 -11.42 23.85 -13.01
N CYS A 262 -12.72 23.70 -13.28
CA CYS A 262 -13.42 24.45 -14.34
C CYS A 262 -12.73 24.36 -15.72
N LYS A 263 -12.13 23.20 -16.06
CA LYS A 263 -11.41 22.96 -17.32
C LYS A 263 -12.12 21.88 -18.15
N GLU A 264 -12.84 22.30 -19.18
CA GLU A 264 -13.54 21.38 -20.09
C GLU A 264 -12.61 20.39 -20.79
N GLU A 265 -11.38 20.80 -21.12
CA GLU A 265 -10.33 19.95 -21.72
C GLU A 265 -10.03 18.70 -20.88
N TYR A 266 -10.24 18.76 -19.57
CA TYR A 266 -10.00 17.62 -18.69
C TYR A 266 -11.04 16.50 -18.85
N LYS A 267 -12.15 16.74 -19.57
CA LYS A 267 -13.11 15.69 -19.92
C LYS A 267 -12.49 14.62 -20.83
N ASP A 268 -11.47 14.98 -21.60
CA ASP A 268 -10.76 14.08 -22.50
C ASP A 268 -9.64 13.28 -21.80
N LEU A 269 -9.34 13.58 -20.53
CA LEU A 269 -8.38 12.81 -19.75
C LEU A 269 -8.88 11.38 -19.54
N GLU A 270 -7.95 10.44 -19.68
CA GLU A 270 -8.20 9.02 -19.39
C GLU A 270 -8.69 8.80 -17.95
N LYS A 271 -8.26 9.67 -17.02
CA LYS A 271 -8.65 9.68 -15.61
C LYS A 271 -9.16 11.06 -15.17
N ASN A 272 -10.33 11.45 -15.68
CA ASN A 272 -11.02 12.65 -15.20
C ASN A 272 -11.62 12.48 -13.79
N SER A 273 -12.03 11.28 -13.39
CA SER A 273 -12.66 11.06 -12.08
C SER A 273 -11.67 10.50 -11.05
N ILE A 274 -11.58 11.15 -9.88
CA ILE A 274 -10.66 10.80 -8.81
C ILE A 274 -11.34 10.81 -7.43
N CYS A 275 -10.75 10.08 -6.49
CA CYS A 275 -11.17 10.04 -5.08
C CYS A 275 -9.93 9.87 -4.20
N VAL A 276 -9.82 10.66 -3.14
CA VAL A 276 -8.63 10.64 -2.29
C VAL A 276 -8.43 9.31 -1.54
N LYS A 277 -9.54 8.58 -1.31
CA LYS A 277 -9.54 7.27 -0.63
C LYS A 277 -8.96 6.15 -1.50
N ASN A 278 -8.96 6.32 -2.82
CA ASN A 278 -8.55 5.28 -3.75
C ASN A 278 -7.07 4.92 -3.55
N THR A 279 -6.78 3.62 -3.45
CA THR A 279 -5.42 3.14 -3.18
C THR A 279 -4.44 3.45 -4.29
N ASP A 280 -4.94 3.58 -5.52
CA ASP A 280 -4.19 3.91 -6.73
C ASP A 280 -4.13 5.42 -7.04
N LEU A 281 -4.56 6.29 -6.12
CA LEU A 281 -4.50 7.73 -6.35
C LEU A 281 -3.06 8.20 -6.64
N SER A 282 -2.04 7.71 -5.91
CA SER A 282 -0.64 8.07 -6.20
C SER A 282 -0.23 7.71 -7.64
N ASP A 283 -0.63 6.53 -8.11
CA ASP A 283 -0.35 6.07 -9.47
C ASP A 283 -1.13 6.95 -10.48
N THR A 284 -2.35 7.36 -10.12
CA THR A 284 -3.18 8.27 -10.91
C THR A 284 -2.54 9.66 -11.02
N LEU A 285 -2.01 10.22 -9.93
CA LEU A 285 -1.30 11.51 -9.96
C LEU A 285 -0.02 11.44 -10.81
N GLU A 286 0.74 10.34 -10.73
CA GLU A 286 1.90 10.12 -11.61
C GLU A 286 1.48 10.03 -13.08
N MET A 287 0.33 9.40 -13.39
CA MET A 287 -0.20 9.36 -14.75
C MET A 287 -0.61 10.75 -15.26
N LEU A 288 -1.19 11.59 -14.41
CA LEU A 288 -1.63 12.94 -14.77
C LEU A 288 -0.47 13.94 -14.94
N THR A 289 0.75 13.58 -14.53
CA THR A 289 1.92 14.45 -14.67
C THR A 289 2.18 14.79 -16.14
N GLY A 290 2.21 16.09 -16.46
CA GLY A 290 2.36 16.60 -17.83
C GLY A 290 1.10 16.49 -18.70
N GLN A 291 -0.02 15.99 -18.16
CA GLN A 291 -1.34 15.99 -18.82
C GLN A 291 -2.27 17.09 -18.28
N ILE A 292 -2.04 17.53 -17.04
CA ILE A 292 -2.76 18.63 -16.39
C ILE A 292 -1.78 19.73 -15.98
N ASP A 293 -2.34 20.89 -15.62
CA ASP A 293 -1.58 22.03 -15.10
C ASP A 293 -0.80 21.64 -13.84
N GLU A 294 0.42 22.17 -13.69
CA GLU A 294 1.31 21.83 -12.57
C GLU A 294 0.74 22.28 -11.22
N LEU A 295 0.07 23.44 -11.15
CA LEU A 295 -0.57 23.94 -9.93
C LEU A 295 -1.77 23.07 -9.54
N HIS A 296 -2.53 22.59 -10.52
CA HIS A 296 -3.62 21.63 -10.28
C HIS A 296 -3.07 20.32 -9.71
N LEU A 297 -1.97 19.79 -10.29
CA LEU A 297 -1.35 18.56 -9.81
C LEU A 297 -0.81 18.73 -8.37
N GLU A 298 -0.17 19.87 -8.09
CA GLU A 298 0.34 20.16 -6.75
C GLU A 298 -0.79 20.18 -5.71
N LEU A 299 -1.90 20.88 -5.97
CA LEU A 299 -3.04 20.91 -5.06
C LEU A 299 -3.55 19.49 -4.75
N LEU A 300 -3.68 18.63 -5.77
CA LEU A 300 -4.10 17.23 -5.60
C LEU A 300 -3.13 16.44 -4.71
N VAL A 301 -1.82 16.65 -4.86
CA VAL A 301 -0.79 16.02 -4.02
C VAL A 301 -0.91 16.48 -2.57
N LYS A 302 -1.17 17.76 -2.31
CA LYS A 302 -1.32 18.28 -0.94
C LYS A 302 -2.61 17.78 -0.28
N VAL A 303 -3.73 17.73 -1.01
CA VAL A 303 -4.98 17.12 -0.49
C VAL A 303 -4.76 15.64 -0.15
N LYS A 304 -4.02 14.91 -0.99
CA LYS A 304 -3.64 13.53 -0.70
C LYS A 304 -2.80 13.42 0.58
N ALA A 305 -1.85 14.33 0.79
CA ALA A 305 -1.02 14.34 1.99
C ALA A 305 -1.85 14.53 3.27
N MET A 306 -2.86 15.42 3.26
CA MET A 306 -3.81 15.55 4.38
C MET A 306 -4.56 14.25 4.66
N TYR A 307 -5.00 13.54 3.61
CA TYR A 307 -5.71 12.26 3.78
C TYR A 307 -4.79 11.14 4.30
N ASP A 308 -3.57 11.04 3.77
CA ASP A 308 -2.58 10.08 4.25
C ASP A 308 -2.20 10.34 5.73
N TRP A 309 -2.10 11.61 6.13
CA TRP A 309 -1.90 11.99 7.54
C TRP A 309 -3.04 11.53 8.44
N PHE A 310 -4.29 11.73 8.03
CA PHE A 310 -5.44 11.26 8.79
C PHE A 310 -5.37 9.74 9.00
N LEU A 311 -5.14 8.98 7.92
CA LEU A 311 -4.98 7.53 8.01
C LEU A 311 -3.83 7.13 8.94
N LEU A 312 -2.72 7.88 8.92
CA LEU A 312 -1.58 7.61 9.77
C LEU A 312 -1.91 7.82 11.25
N VAL A 313 -2.55 8.93 11.59
CA VAL A 313 -2.96 9.24 12.98
C VAL A 313 -3.96 8.21 13.48
N ASP A 314 -4.89 7.79 12.63
CA ASP A 314 -5.86 6.73 12.94
C ASP A 314 -5.17 5.38 13.21
N ILE A 315 -4.21 4.99 12.37
CA ILE A 315 -3.39 3.79 12.58
C ILE A 315 -2.59 3.85 13.88
N LEU A 316 -2.06 5.02 14.23
CA LEU A 316 -1.28 5.23 15.44
C LEU A 316 -2.15 5.21 16.70
N ASN A 317 -3.42 5.59 16.61
CA ASN A 317 -4.39 5.59 17.71
C ASN A 317 -3.81 6.22 19.00
N GLY A 318 -3.14 7.37 18.88
CA GLY A 318 -2.52 8.09 19.99
C GLY A 318 -1.18 7.52 20.50
N HIS A 319 -0.68 6.40 19.97
CA HIS A 319 0.65 5.89 20.28
C HIS A 319 1.72 6.52 19.38
N LYS A 320 2.96 6.60 19.87
CA LYS A 320 4.13 7.03 19.08
C LYS A 320 4.77 5.89 18.27
N MET A 321 4.55 4.65 18.69
CA MET A 321 5.13 3.44 18.10
C MET A 321 4.02 2.60 17.45
N ILE A 322 4.20 2.24 16.18
CA ILE A 322 3.22 1.50 15.38
C ILE A 322 2.88 0.16 16.02
N SER A 323 3.90 -0.56 16.48
CA SER A 323 3.76 -1.91 17.01
C SER A 323 2.86 -1.92 18.26
N LYS A 324 2.85 -0.84 19.05
CA LYS A 324 1.93 -0.70 20.19
C LYS A 324 0.48 -0.55 19.73
N SER A 325 0.21 0.30 18.74
CA SER A 325 -1.13 0.42 18.13
C SER A 325 -1.58 -0.90 17.49
N LYS A 326 -0.66 -1.64 16.87
CA LYS A 326 -0.96 -2.96 16.30
C LYS A 326 -1.29 -4.00 17.38
N VAL A 327 -0.64 -3.96 18.54
CA VAL A 327 -1.00 -4.81 19.70
C VAL A 327 -2.41 -4.47 20.19
N GLU A 328 -2.75 -3.18 20.30
CA GLU A 328 -4.10 -2.74 20.70
C GLU A 328 -5.18 -3.24 19.74
N ILE A 329 -4.94 -3.16 18.41
CA ILE A 329 -5.84 -3.73 17.39
C ILE A 329 -6.07 -5.23 17.61
N TYR A 330 -5.04 -5.98 18.00
CA TYR A 330 -5.17 -7.42 18.28
C TYR A 330 -6.03 -7.68 19.53
N GLU A 331 -5.77 -6.96 20.63
CA GLU A 331 -6.56 -7.11 21.85
C GLU A 331 -8.02 -6.67 21.64
N GLN A 332 -8.25 -5.62 20.85
CA GLN A 332 -9.59 -5.20 20.43
C GLN A 332 -10.31 -6.30 19.66
N HIS A 333 -9.65 -6.89 18.66
CA HIS A 333 -10.22 -8.01 17.89
C HIS A 333 -10.60 -9.18 18.80
N LYS A 334 -9.72 -9.54 19.73
CA LYS A 334 -9.91 -10.65 20.67
C LYS A 334 -11.10 -10.39 21.61
N ALA A 335 -11.23 -9.16 22.13
CA ALA A 335 -12.35 -8.75 22.96
C ALA A 335 -13.67 -8.80 22.17
N ASP A 336 -13.71 -8.19 20.99
CA ASP A 336 -14.88 -8.19 20.10
C ASP A 336 -15.33 -9.61 19.75
N LEU A 337 -14.39 -10.48 19.37
CA LEU A 337 -14.70 -11.85 19.01
C LEU A 337 -15.27 -12.64 20.20
N LYS A 338 -14.76 -12.39 21.41
CA LYS A 338 -15.27 -13.02 22.64
C LYS A 338 -16.71 -12.58 22.90
N SER A 339 -16.98 -11.28 22.86
CA SER A 339 -18.31 -10.70 23.05
C SER A 339 -19.29 -11.17 21.99
N LEU A 340 -18.89 -11.18 20.71
CA LEU A 340 -19.72 -11.65 19.61
C LEU A 340 -20.06 -13.14 19.76
N LYS A 341 -19.08 -13.99 20.09
CA LYS A 341 -19.32 -15.41 20.34
C LYS A 341 -20.25 -15.64 21.53
N TYR A 342 -20.15 -14.82 22.57
CA TYR A 342 -21.03 -14.88 23.73
C TYR A 342 -22.49 -14.59 23.34
N LEU A 343 -22.76 -13.45 22.70
CA LEU A 343 -24.13 -13.07 22.30
C LEU A 343 -24.73 -14.06 21.31
N VAL A 344 -23.98 -14.46 20.28
CA VAL A 344 -24.45 -15.44 19.28
C VAL A 344 -24.78 -16.78 19.95
N LYS A 345 -24.00 -17.23 20.93
CA LYS A 345 -24.25 -18.51 21.62
C LYS A 345 -25.44 -18.43 22.58
N LYS A 346 -25.71 -17.26 23.18
CA LYS A 346 -26.79 -17.06 24.14
C LYS A 346 -28.15 -16.86 23.44
N TYR A 347 -28.17 -16.05 22.38
CA TYR A 347 -29.42 -15.58 21.77
C TYR A 347 -29.76 -16.21 20.42
N LEU A 348 -28.78 -16.77 19.70
CA LEU A 348 -29.00 -17.36 18.37
C LEU A 348 -28.85 -18.89 18.41
N ASN A 349 -29.39 -19.54 17.38
CA ASN A 349 -29.36 -20.99 17.28
C ASN A 349 -27.99 -21.52 16.78
N ARG A 350 -27.81 -22.84 16.89
CA ARG A 350 -26.57 -23.52 16.47
C ARG A 350 -26.24 -23.33 14.99
N ASN A 351 -27.25 -23.23 14.12
CA ASN A 351 -27.03 -23.02 12.68
C ASN A 351 -26.48 -21.62 12.40
N ASP A 352 -27.00 -20.59 13.07
CA ASP A 352 -26.48 -19.22 12.96
C ASP A 352 -25.02 -19.15 13.48
N TYR A 353 -24.73 -19.79 14.62
CA TYR A 353 -23.35 -19.87 15.12
C TYR A 353 -22.40 -20.50 14.10
N ASN A 354 -22.81 -21.62 13.51
CA ASN A 354 -21.97 -22.30 12.52
C ASN A 354 -21.83 -21.48 11.23
N GLU A 355 -22.90 -20.82 10.78
CA GLU A 355 -22.89 -19.94 9.62
C GLU A 355 -21.93 -18.76 9.81
N ILE A 356 -21.86 -18.20 11.01
CA ILE A 356 -20.96 -17.09 11.31
C ILE A 356 -19.50 -17.59 11.42
N PHE A 357 -19.25 -18.68 12.15
CA PHE A 357 -17.90 -19.02 12.63
C PHE A 357 -17.29 -20.30 12.05
N ARG A 358 -18.07 -21.19 11.42
CA ARG A 358 -17.65 -22.56 11.07
C ARG A 358 -17.82 -22.94 9.59
N TYR A 359 -18.67 -22.26 8.83
CA TYR A 359 -18.87 -22.56 7.42
C TYR A 359 -17.98 -21.69 6.52
N ALA A 360 -17.26 -22.30 5.57
CA ALA A 360 -16.56 -21.56 4.52
C ALA A 360 -17.45 -21.44 3.29
N SER A 361 -18.21 -20.36 3.23
CA SER A 361 -19.14 -20.07 2.14
C SER A 361 -18.66 -18.89 1.29
N ASP A 362 -19.44 -18.56 0.26
CA ASP A 362 -19.33 -17.33 -0.52
C ASP A 362 -19.68 -16.06 0.28
N LYS A 363 -20.19 -16.20 1.50
CA LYS A 363 -20.61 -15.08 2.36
C LYS A 363 -19.43 -14.43 3.08
N ALA A 364 -19.62 -13.17 3.47
CA ALA A 364 -18.68 -12.37 4.28
C ALA A 364 -18.75 -12.71 5.77
N ASN A 365 -18.87 -13.99 6.13
CA ASN A 365 -18.89 -14.43 7.52
C ASN A 365 -17.49 -14.35 8.18
N TYR A 366 -17.40 -14.65 9.48
CA TYR A 366 -16.13 -14.55 10.20
C TYR A 366 -15.06 -15.49 9.60
N ALA A 367 -15.43 -16.72 9.23
CA ALA A 367 -14.50 -17.68 8.63
C ALA A 367 -13.87 -17.17 7.31
N SER A 368 -14.69 -16.56 6.44
CA SER A 368 -14.24 -15.89 5.21
C SER A 368 -13.40 -14.65 5.52
N TYR A 369 -13.83 -13.85 6.48
CA TYR A 369 -13.17 -12.62 6.87
C TYR A 369 -11.75 -12.88 7.39
N VAL A 370 -11.56 -13.75 8.39
CA VAL A 370 -10.20 -14.07 8.92
C VAL A 370 -9.46 -15.14 8.12
N TYR A 371 -10.11 -15.72 7.11
CA TYR A 371 -9.54 -16.80 6.30
C TYR A 371 -9.09 -18.02 7.13
N ASN A 372 -9.85 -18.36 8.18
CA ASN A 372 -9.50 -19.49 9.05
C ASN A 372 -10.03 -20.80 8.46
N ARG A 373 -9.19 -21.55 7.72
CA ARG A 373 -9.57 -22.87 7.14
C ARG A 373 -9.52 -24.03 8.13
N LYS A 374 -8.71 -23.97 9.20
CA LYS A 374 -8.47 -25.12 10.10
C LYS A 374 -9.69 -25.53 10.93
N ASN A 375 -10.62 -24.59 11.17
CA ASN A 375 -11.80 -24.80 12.00
C ASN A 375 -13.11 -24.88 11.19
N VAL A 376 -12.99 -25.06 9.87
CA VAL A 376 -14.10 -25.13 8.92
C VAL A 376 -14.50 -26.58 8.69
N SER A 377 -15.80 -26.83 8.54
CA SER A 377 -16.30 -28.12 8.04
C SER A 377 -16.03 -28.22 6.54
N ASP A 378 -15.09 -29.09 6.14
CA ASP A 378 -14.68 -29.27 4.74
C ASP A 378 -15.84 -29.69 3.82
N GLU A 379 -16.84 -30.42 4.35
CA GLU A 379 -18.05 -30.83 3.63
C GLU A 379 -18.90 -29.66 3.10
N LYS A 380 -18.71 -28.44 3.63
CA LYS A 380 -19.45 -27.24 3.23
C LYS A 380 -18.57 -26.16 2.60
N VAL A 381 -17.32 -26.47 2.26
CA VAL A 381 -16.45 -25.54 1.53
C VAL A 381 -17.00 -25.38 0.11
N SER A 382 -17.48 -24.18 -0.22
CA SER A 382 -17.90 -23.88 -1.59
C SER A 382 -16.74 -24.12 -2.56
N VAL A 383 -17.02 -24.72 -3.73
CA VAL A 383 -16.06 -24.92 -4.83
C VAL A 383 -15.40 -23.60 -5.23
N ASN A 384 -16.10 -22.47 -5.04
CA ASN A 384 -15.64 -21.10 -5.32
C ASN A 384 -15.06 -20.38 -4.07
N PHE A 385 -14.73 -21.09 -2.98
CA PHE A 385 -13.90 -20.56 -1.89
C PHE A 385 -12.43 -20.41 -2.32
N SER A 386 -12.24 -19.75 -3.46
CA SER A 386 -10.96 -19.52 -4.13
C SER A 386 -10.14 -18.44 -3.42
N LYS A 387 -8.81 -18.59 -3.48
CA LYS A 387 -7.84 -17.52 -3.14
C LYS A 387 -8.06 -16.26 -3.99
N ASN A 388 -8.60 -16.42 -5.20
CA ASN A 388 -8.72 -15.39 -6.24
C ASN A 388 -10.17 -14.93 -6.46
N ASP A 389 -10.86 -14.56 -5.38
CA ASP A 389 -12.06 -13.74 -5.54
C ASP A 389 -11.62 -12.32 -5.90
N SER A 390 -11.70 -12.00 -7.20
CA SER A 390 -11.31 -10.71 -7.76
C SER A 390 -12.13 -9.54 -7.19
N SER A 391 -13.26 -9.81 -6.53
CA SER A 391 -14.07 -8.76 -5.92
C SER A 391 -13.53 -8.27 -4.57
N ASN A 392 -12.69 -9.06 -3.87
CA ASN A 392 -12.14 -8.79 -2.52
C ASN A 392 -13.19 -8.40 -1.43
N ASP A 393 -14.48 -8.31 -1.78
CA ASP A 393 -15.49 -7.64 -0.99
C ASP A 393 -15.85 -8.45 0.24
N ARG A 394 -16.02 -9.79 0.11
CA ARG A 394 -16.34 -10.67 1.23
C ARG A 394 -15.26 -10.78 2.32
N LYS A 395 -14.03 -10.36 2.02
CA LYS A 395 -12.91 -10.33 2.99
C LYS A 395 -12.75 -8.95 3.63
N SER A 396 -13.50 -7.97 3.13
CA SER A 396 -13.45 -6.59 3.62
C SER A 396 -14.10 -6.49 5.00
N GLN A 397 -13.59 -5.54 5.77
CA GLN A 397 -14.12 -5.17 7.07
C GLN A 397 -15.59 -4.73 6.97
N THR A 398 -15.92 -3.91 5.97
CA THR A 398 -17.27 -3.39 5.72
C THR A 398 -18.28 -4.50 5.40
N ALA A 399 -17.92 -5.43 4.51
CA ALA A 399 -18.82 -6.54 4.19
C ALA A 399 -19.03 -7.48 5.38
N PHE A 400 -17.98 -7.74 6.17
CA PHE A 400 -18.07 -8.53 7.39
C PHE A 400 -19.01 -7.88 8.42
N CYS A 401 -18.83 -6.59 8.71
CA CYS A 401 -19.69 -5.86 9.63
C CYS A 401 -21.15 -5.84 9.15
N LYS A 402 -21.39 -5.60 7.85
CA LYS A 402 -22.74 -5.65 7.26
C LYS A 402 -23.36 -7.05 7.35
N PHE A 403 -22.55 -8.10 7.25
CA PHE A 403 -23.02 -9.47 7.44
C PHE A 403 -23.42 -9.73 8.89
N ILE A 404 -22.58 -9.38 9.87
CA ILE A 404 -22.85 -9.58 11.30
C ILE A 404 -24.05 -8.76 11.78
N LYS A 405 -24.19 -7.51 11.31
CA LYS A 405 -25.33 -6.64 11.68
C LYS A 405 -26.67 -7.34 11.49
N LYS A 406 -26.87 -8.08 10.38
CA LYS A 406 -28.09 -8.84 10.09
C LYS A 406 -28.41 -9.93 11.13
N TYR A 407 -27.41 -10.44 11.85
CA TYR A 407 -27.60 -11.41 12.92
C TYR A 407 -27.83 -10.72 14.26
N LEU A 408 -27.16 -9.58 14.50
CA LEU A 408 -27.44 -8.75 15.66
C LEU A 408 -28.88 -8.21 15.63
N ASP A 409 -29.39 -7.81 14.47
CA ASP A 409 -30.79 -7.35 14.29
C ASP A 409 -31.85 -8.42 14.70
N LYS A 410 -31.46 -9.70 14.83
CA LYS A 410 -32.35 -10.78 15.29
C LYS A 410 -32.36 -10.94 16.82
N ILE A 411 -31.43 -10.30 17.52
CA ILE A 411 -31.24 -10.46 18.96
C ILE A 411 -32.12 -9.43 19.67
N VAL A 412 -32.96 -9.93 20.58
CA VAL A 412 -33.58 -9.11 21.63
C VAL A 412 -32.73 -9.33 22.88
N SER A 413 -31.83 -8.39 23.17
CA SER A 413 -30.90 -8.50 24.29
C SER A 413 -31.61 -8.36 25.63
N ALA A 414 -31.19 -9.13 26.63
CA ALA A 414 -31.58 -8.87 28.02
C ALA A 414 -30.87 -7.61 28.53
N ASP A 415 -31.41 -6.98 29.59
CA ASP A 415 -30.85 -5.72 30.12
C ASP A 415 -29.37 -5.85 30.52
N GLU A 416 -28.97 -6.99 31.08
CA GLU A 416 -27.58 -7.30 31.46
C GLU A 416 -26.60 -7.34 30.28
N ASP A 417 -27.08 -7.62 29.06
CA ASP A 417 -26.26 -7.73 27.85
C ASP A 417 -26.41 -6.53 26.91
N LYS A 418 -27.25 -5.57 27.27
CA LYS A 418 -27.61 -4.44 26.40
C LYS A 418 -26.40 -3.59 26.03
N GLU A 419 -25.52 -3.29 27.00
CA GLU A 419 -24.29 -2.54 26.75
C GLU A 419 -23.36 -3.25 25.76
N CYS A 420 -23.18 -4.56 25.94
CA CYS A 420 -22.37 -5.40 25.04
C CYS A 420 -22.98 -5.45 23.64
N TYR A 421 -24.30 -5.61 23.54
CA TYR A 421 -25.02 -5.58 22.27
C TYR A 421 -24.86 -4.23 21.56
N ASP A 422 -25.12 -3.12 22.25
CA ASP A 422 -25.06 -1.76 21.71
C ASP A 422 -23.64 -1.42 21.21
N ASP A 423 -22.60 -1.82 21.95
CA ASP A 423 -21.19 -1.66 21.54
C ASP A 423 -20.87 -2.42 20.24
N LEU A 424 -21.20 -3.72 20.16
CA LEU A 424 -20.98 -4.51 18.94
C LEU A 424 -21.80 -4.00 17.76
N TYR A 425 -23.03 -3.54 18.02
CA TYR A 425 -23.89 -2.96 17.00
C TYR A 425 -23.27 -1.69 16.42
N LYS A 426 -22.85 -0.75 17.29
CA LYS A 426 -22.17 0.49 16.91
C LYS A 426 -20.89 0.22 16.13
N LYS A 427 -20.07 -0.75 16.56
CA LYS A 427 -18.88 -1.19 15.81
C LYS A 427 -19.22 -1.76 14.43
N CYS A 428 -20.35 -2.45 14.27
CA CYS A 428 -20.81 -2.87 12.95
C CYS A 428 -21.22 -1.68 12.06
N GLU A 429 -21.83 -0.65 12.62
CA GLU A 429 -22.23 0.56 11.88
C GLU A 429 -21.03 1.35 11.38
N ASN A 430 -19.99 1.45 12.21
CA ASN A 430 -18.75 2.14 11.87
C ASN A 430 -17.79 1.28 11.01
N ALA A 431 -18.11 -0.01 10.82
CA ALA A 431 -17.25 -1.00 10.20
C ALA A 431 -15.93 -1.22 10.95
N ASP A 432 -15.96 -1.33 12.28
CA ASP A 432 -14.77 -1.47 13.14
C ASP A 432 -14.75 -2.77 13.97
N LEU A 433 -15.76 -3.64 13.83
CA LEU A 433 -15.84 -4.89 14.58
C LEU A 433 -14.72 -5.89 14.20
N CYS A 434 -13.99 -6.43 15.16
CA CYS A 434 -12.93 -7.43 14.92
C CYS A 434 -11.86 -6.96 13.89
N PRO A 435 -11.17 -5.84 14.13
CA PRO A 435 -10.26 -5.26 13.15
C PRO A 435 -9.05 -6.16 12.84
N LYS A 436 -8.48 -6.05 11.63
CA LYS A 436 -7.25 -6.73 11.22
C LYS A 436 -6.04 -5.81 11.41
N GLN A 437 -4.90 -6.37 11.83
CA GLN A 437 -3.64 -5.61 11.91
C GLN A 437 -3.08 -5.20 10.53
N VAL A 438 -3.27 -6.05 9.52
CA VAL A 438 -2.79 -5.83 8.15
C VAL A 438 -3.95 -5.41 7.26
N THR A 439 -3.97 -4.13 6.90
CA THR A 439 -4.94 -3.51 6.00
C THR A 439 -4.23 -2.80 4.85
N THR A 440 -4.99 -2.36 3.85
CA THR A 440 -4.47 -1.54 2.74
C THR A 440 -3.92 -0.19 3.21
N ASP A 441 -4.38 0.31 4.35
CA ASP A 441 -4.05 1.65 4.84
C ASP A 441 -2.69 1.70 5.51
N ASN A 442 -2.15 0.55 5.93
CA ASN A 442 -0.75 0.41 6.34
C ASN A 442 0.26 0.91 5.27
N ARG A 443 -0.16 1.16 4.02
CA ARG A 443 0.65 1.79 2.97
C ARG A 443 1.09 3.21 3.30
N VAL A 444 0.34 3.92 4.14
CA VAL A 444 0.62 5.33 4.54
C VAL A 444 1.59 5.42 5.71
N ILE A 445 2.12 4.29 6.18
CA ILE A 445 3.06 4.26 7.29
C ILE A 445 4.45 4.71 6.81
N PRO A 446 4.98 5.84 7.32
CA PRO A 446 6.32 6.32 6.98
C PRO A 446 7.41 5.43 7.59
N TYR A 447 8.56 5.36 6.91
CA TYR A 447 9.67 4.51 7.34
C TYR A 447 10.25 4.92 8.69
N GLN A 448 10.19 6.21 9.02
CA GLN A 448 10.75 6.80 10.25
C GLN A 448 10.21 6.13 11.53
N LEU A 449 8.93 5.75 11.54
CA LEU A 449 8.30 5.12 12.71
C LEU A 449 8.88 3.72 12.96
N TYR A 450 8.99 2.89 11.91
CA TYR A 450 9.64 1.59 12.03
C TYR A 450 11.15 1.69 12.26
N TYR A 451 11.77 2.77 11.78
CA TYR A 451 13.18 3.04 12.05
C TYR A 451 13.41 3.27 13.54
N ALA A 452 12.56 4.05 14.20
CA ALA A 452 12.63 4.28 15.65
C ALA A 452 12.49 2.97 16.43
N GLU A 453 11.56 2.09 16.05
CA GLU A 453 11.40 0.77 16.68
C GLU A 453 12.64 -0.12 16.47
N LEU A 454 13.16 -0.19 15.24
CA LEU A 454 14.36 -0.96 14.91
C LEU A 454 15.58 -0.48 15.69
N LYS A 455 15.79 0.85 15.74
CA LYS A 455 16.88 1.46 16.49
C LYS A 455 16.80 1.08 17.96
N LYS A 456 15.62 1.17 18.56
CA LYS A 456 15.42 0.81 19.97
C LYS A 456 15.69 -0.66 20.26
N ILE A 457 15.23 -1.57 19.37
CA ILE A 457 15.53 -3.00 19.46
C ILE A 457 17.05 -3.23 19.43
N LEU A 458 17.75 -2.63 18.46
CA LEU A 458 19.19 -2.81 18.31
C LEU A 458 19.98 -2.23 19.50
N GLU A 459 19.58 -1.08 20.03
CA GLU A 459 20.17 -0.49 21.24
C GLU A 459 20.06 -1.43 22.45
N ASN A 460 18.89 -2.02 22.69
CA ASN A 460 18.69 -2.98 23.77
C ASN A 460 19.45 -4.29 23.50
N ALA A 461 19.31 -4.85 22.31
CA ALA A 461 19.93 -6.12 21.93
C ALA A 461 21.46 -6.07 21.96
N SER A 462 22.06 -4.92 21.64
CA SER A 462 23.50 -4.72 21.69
C SER A 462 24.10 -4.86 23.10
N LYS A 463 23.28 -4.77 24.15
CA LYS A 463 23.73 -5.01 25.54
C LYS A 463 24.04 -6.48 25.82
N TYR A 464 23.35 -7.41 25.14
CA TYR A 464 23.45 -8.85 25.41
C TYR A 464 23.84 -9.70 24.19
N LEU A 465 23.89 -9.12 22.98
CA LEU A 465 24.40 -9.75 21.76
C LEU A 465 25.67 -9.01 21.28
N PRO A 466 26.87 -9.40 21.75
CA PRO A 466 28.10 -8.66 21.48
C PRO A 466 28.45 -8.49 20.01
N PHE A 467 27.98 -9.39 19.13
CA PHE A 467 28.25 -9.30 17.70
C PHE A 467 27.66 -8.05 17.04
N LEU A 468 26.58 -7.49 17.60
CA LEU A 468 25.96 -6.26 17.10
C LEU A 468 26.91 -5.06 17.20
N ASN A 469 27.81 -5.07 18.18
CA ASN A 469 28.81 -4.02 18.41
C ASN A 469 30.11 -4.22 17.62
N LYS A 470 30.27 -5.35 16.89
CA LYS A 470 31.47 -5.55 16.06
C LYS A 470 31.50 -4.50 14.96
N SER A 471 32.60 -3.76 14.87
CA SER A 471 32.77 -2.64 13.96
C SER A 471 33.82 -2.92 12.89
N ASP A 472 33.63 -2.34 11.71
CA ASP A 472 34.66 -2.20 10.68
C ASP A 472 34.65 -0.77 10.11
N SER A 473 35.25 -0.55 8.94
CA SER A 473 35.31 0.76 8.29
C SER A 473 33.94 1.39 7.98
N TYR A 474 32.86 0.61 8.01
CA TYR A 474 31.49 1.06 7.72
C TYR A 474 30.60 1.13 8.97
N GLY A 475 31.19 1.04 10.16
CA GLY A 475 30.48 1.07 11.44
C GLY A 475 30.17 -0.31 12.02
N THR A 476 29.37 -0.33 13.08
CA THR A 476 28.96 -1.55 13.77
C THR A 476 28.00 -2.40 12.92
N VAL A 477 27.80 -3.66 13.29
CA VAL A 477 26.75 -4.50 12.69
C VAL A 477 25.38 -3.84 12.88
N ALA A 478 25.10 -3.22 14.04
CA ALA A 478 23.88 -2.45 14.26
C ALA A 478 23.74 -1.27 13.29
N ASP A 479 24.82 -0.49 13.06
CA ASP A 479 24.82 0.63 12.11
C ASP A 479 24.50 0.17 10.68
N LYS A 480 25.06 -0.98 10.27
CA LYS A 480 24.77 -1.58 8.97
C LYS A 480 23.31 -1.99 8.83
N ILE A 481 22.69 -2.53 9.88
CA ILE A 481 21.27 -2.88 9.88
C ILE A 481 20.40 -1.63 9.70
N LEU A 482 20.73 -0.54 10.40
CA LEU A 482 20.06 0.76 10.24
C LEU A 482 20.26 1.31 8.81
N SER A 483 21.46 1.17 8.24
CA SER A 483 21.72 1.54 6.84
C SER A 483 20.83 0.76 5.85
N ILE A 484 20.58 -0.54 6.08
CA ILE A 484 19.64 -1.33 5.24
C ILE A 484 18.22 -0.74 5.28
N MET A 485 17.77 -0.27 6.45
CA MET A 485 16.45 0.34 6.63
C MET A 485 16.33 1.62 5.79
N GLU A 486 17.29 2.52 5.93
CA GLU A 486 17.28 3.86 5.34
C GLU A 486 17.56 3.89 3.84
N PHE A 487 18.34 2.93 3.36
CA PHE A 487 18.84 3.00 2.00
C PHE A 487 17.73 2.94 0.95
N LYS A 488 17.68 3.99 0.14
CA LYS A 488 16.84 4.12 -1.05
C LYS A 488 17.74 4.48 -2.21
N VAL A 489 17.77 3.62 -3.23
CA VAL A 489 18.53 3.90 -4.46
C VAL A 489 18.00 5.19 -5.07
N PRO A 490 18.85 6.22 -5.27
CA PRO A 490 18.42 7.47 -5.89
C PRO A 490 17.87 7.22 -7.29
N TYR A 491 16.81 7.95 -7.66
CA TYR A 491 16.14 7.73 -8.94
C TYR A 491 17.08 8.03 -10.12
N TYR A 492 17.95 9.03 -9.98
CA TYR A 492 18.96 9.43 -10.96
C TYR A 492 20.11 8.43 -11.09
N VAL A 493 20.31 7.50 -10.15
CA VAL A 493 21.28 6.39 -10.30
C VAL A 493 20.66 5.22 -11.08
N GLY A 494 19.38 4.93 -10.82
CA GLY A 494 18.67 3.87 -11.53
C GLY A 494 19.07 2.44 -11.11
N PRO A 495 18.94 1.44 -12.01
CA PRO A 495 19.27 0.05 -11.69
C PRO A 495 20.76 -0.16 -11.37
N LEU A 496 21.07 -0.83 -10.24
CA LEU A 496 22.44 -1.12 -9.77
C LEU A 496 23.10 -2.31 -10.50
N VAL A 497 22.98 -2.32 -11.83
CA VAL A 497 23.56 -3.32 -12.72
C VAL A 497 24.33 -2.62 -13.83
N ASN A 498 25.32 -3.32 -14.40
CA ASN A 498 26.07 -2.79 -15.54
C ASN A 498 25.15 -2.72 -16.79
N GLU A 499 25.36 -1.72 -17.65
CA GLU A 499 24.65 -1.56 -18.93
C GLU A 499 24.72 -2.81 -19.81
N LYS A 500 25.82 -3.57 -19.77
CA LYS A 500 25.95 -4.86 -20.47
C LYS A 500 24.89 -5.88 -20.06
N LYS A 501 24.40 -5.81 -18.81
CA LYS A 501 23.35 -6.70 -18.26
C LYS A 501 21.95 -6.11 -18.37
N SER A 502 21.81 -4.80 -18.59
CA SER A 502 20.50 -4.17 -18.76
C SER A 502 20.59 -2.89 -19.59
N ARG A 503 19.85 -2.85 -20.70
CA ARG A 503 19.63 -1.61 -21.49
C ARG A 503 19.00 -0.45 -20.70
N PHE A 504 18.41 -0.75 -19.54
CA PHE A 504 17.80 0.25 -18.66
C PHE A 504 18.74 0.72 -17.54
N ALA A 505 19.99 0.26 -17.49
CA ALA A 505 20.98 0.79 -16.57
C ALA A 505 21.67 2.03 -17.17
N TRP A 506 22.15 2.90 -16.29
CA TRP A 506 23.01 4.04 -16.64
C TRP A 506 23.99 4.41 -15.52
N MET A 507 23.82 3.82 -14.33
CA MET A 507 24.75 3.97 -13.21
C MET A 507 26.22 3.77 -13.64
N ILE A 508 27.09 4.63 -13.09
CA ILE A 508 28.54 4.58 -13.24
C ILE A 508 29.19 4.11 -11.93
N ARG A 509 30.12 3.15 -12.03
CA ARG A 509 30.85 2.60 -10.88
C ARG A 509 32.19 3.32 -10.71
N LYS A 510 32.57 3.57 -9.46
CA LYS A 510 33.93 3.96 -9.06
C LYS A 510 34.85 2.74 -8.86
N LYS A 511 34.29 1.64 -8.31
CA LYS A 511 35.04 0.43 -7.94
C LYS A 511 34.30 -0.85 -8.32
N ASP A 512 35.07 -1.92 -8.55
CA ASP A 512 34.55 -3.27 -8.72
C ASP A 512 34.16 -3.90 -7.38
N GLY A 513 33.13 -4.75 -7.38
CA GLY A 513 32.65 -5.45 -6.17
C GLY A 513 31.15 -5.35 -5.93
N LYS A 514 30.68 -5.98 -4.83
CA LYS A 514 29.27 -5.98 -4.41
C LYS A 514 28.91 -4.61 -3.82
N ILE A 515 27.76 -4.08 -4.23
CA ILE A 515 27.21 -2.83 -3.70
C ILE A 515 26.29 -3.18 -2.54
N TYR A 516 26.54 -2.52 -1.42
CA TYR A 516 25.77 -2.58 -0.19
C TYR A 516 25.21 -1.20 0.14
N PRO A 517 24.17 -1.13 0.99
CA PRO A 517 23.68 0.13 1.54
C PRO A 517 24.78 1.02 2.14
N TRP A 518 25.67 0.43 2.93
CA TRP A 518 26.69 1.15 3.71
C TRP A 518 27.97 1.50 2.94
N ASN A 519 28.17 0.97 1.72
CA ASN A 519 29.33 1.32 0.88
C ASN A 519 28.93 2.01 -0.44
N PHE A 520 27.67 2.44 -0.57
CA PHE A 520 27.09 2.90 -1.82
C PHE A 520 27.88 4.05 -2.47
N SER A 521 28.20 5.10 -1.70
CA SER A 521 28.90 6.30 -2.17
C SER A 521 30.35 6.04 -2.60
N GLU A 522 30.99 5.00 -2.06
CA GLU A 522 32.34 4.58 -2.45
C GLU A 522 32.35 3.76 -3.73
N MET A 523 31.26 3.01 -3.98
CA MET A 523 31.14 2.10 -5.10
C MET A 523 30.57 2.79 -6.34
N ILE A 524 29.72 3.80 -6.15
CA ILE A 524 28.98 4.50 -7.21
C ILE A 524 29.44 5.94 -7.36
N ASP A 525 29.53 6.36 -8.61
CA ASP A 525 29.69 7.76 -8.99
C ASP A 525 28.30 8.37 -9.20
N GLU A 526 27.77 9.00 -8.15
CA GLU A 526 26.42 9.58 -8.13
C GLU A 526 26.31 10.72 -9.15
N ASP A 527 27.28 11.63 -9.17
CA ASP A 527 27.33 12.78 -10.09
C ASP A 527 27.44 12.32 -11.55
N ALA A 528 28.31 11.35 -11.85
CA ALA A 528 28.42 10.83 -13.21
C ALA A 528 27.15 10.07 -13.64
N SER A 529 26.50 9.38 -12.68
CA SER A 529 25.24 8.68 -12.94
C SER A 529 24.10 9.66 -13.22
N GLU A 530 24.00 10.74 -12.45
CA GLU A 530 23.02 11.82 -12.64
C GLU A 530 23.21 12.53 -13.98
N ASN A 531 24.44 12.92 -14.30
CA ASN A 531 24.77 13.52 -15.59
C ASN A 531 24.34 12.63 -16.76
N LYS A 532 24.59 11.31 -16.65
CA LYS A 532 24.19 10.34 -17.68
C LYS A 532 22.68 10.13 -17.74
N PHE A 533 21.98 10.23 -16.61
CA PHE A 533 20.52 10.20 -16.54
C PHE A 533 19.90 11.38 -17.28
N ILE A 534 20.32 12.61 -16.97
CA ILE A 534 19.82 13.83 -17.63
C ILE A 534 20.11 13.79 -19.13
N ARG A 535 21.34 13.47 -19.54
CA ARG A 535 21.71 13.37 -20.98
C ARG A 535 20.91 12.32 -21.75
N LYS A 536 20.41 11.26 -21.09
CA LYS A 536 19.54 10.27 -21.71
C LYS A 536 18.12 10.78 -21.96
N MET A 537 17.69 11.83 -21.26
CA MET A 537 16.34 12.38 -21.30
C MET A 537 16.24 13.73 -22.02
N THR A 538 17.36 14.41 -22.27
CA THR A 538 17.39 15.65 -23.04
C THR A 538 17.43 15.38 -24.55
N CYS A 539 16.79 16.25 -25.34
CA CYS A 539 16.93 16.25 -26.79
C CYS A 539 18.42 16.34 -27.19
N LYS A 540 18.79 15.62 -28.24
CA LYS A 540 20.15 15.61 -28.79
C LYS A 540 20.31 16.64 -29.89
#